data_AF-A0A4P5YXF6-F1
#
_entry.id   AF-A0A4P5YXF6-F1
#
_cell.length_a   1.000
_cell.length_b   1.000
_cell.length_c   1.000
_cell.angle_alpha   90.00
_cell.angle_beta   90.00
_cell.angle_gamma   90.00
#
_symmetry.space_group_name_H-M   'P 1'
#
loop_
_entity.id
_entity.type
_entity.pdbx_description
1 polymer ?
#
loop_
_entity_poly.entity_id
_entity_poly.type
_entity_poly.pdbx_seq_one_letter_code
_entity_poly.pdbx_strand_id
1 'polypeptide(L)'
;MNPAIRLWSRHAANCFLALLAAAALVTGCGPSGPFKAALEKAKTGDLQAQMEVGQMYLEGRDVKQDSTEGLSWIKQAAQKGFPPAERSYGMILRVAPPPAGNAEQGRQWLEKAARHGDTLAQIELAGIHGLFSPPFDFVEAMKWVLVAEKGGSTNTPSIKKMLEAQMSASDVAKARARADEFVVEK
;
A
#
# COMPACT_ATOMS: atom_id res chain seq x y z
N MET A 1 -8.47 -31.15 50.27
CA MET A 1 -8.97 -30.53 49.02
C MET A 1 -9.72 -29.26 49.41
N ASN A 2 -9.19 -28.09 49.05
CA ASN A 2 -9.68 -26.79 49.51
C ASN A 2 -10.27 -26.02 48.29
N PRO A 3 -11.54 -25.58 48.30
CA PRO A 3 -12.22 -25.03 47.11
C PRO A 3 -11.77 -23.63 46.67
N ALA A 4 -10.70 -23.06 47.25
CA ALA A 4 -10.22 -21.71 46.95
C ALA A 4 -9.32 -21.55 45.70
N ILE A 5 -8.99 -22.61 44.96
CA ILE A 5 -7.99 -22.57 43.85
C ILE A 5 -8.63 -22.48 42.45
N ARG A 6 -9.96 -22.37 42.34
CA ARG A 6 -10.68 -22.35 41.03
C ARG A 6 -11.27 -21.01 40.61
N LEU A 7 -10.64 -19.88 40.96
CA LEU A 7 -11.12 -18.56 40.50
C LEU A 7 -10.07 -17.62 39.87
N TRP A 8 -8.85 -18.09 39.60
CA TRP A 8 -7.74 -17.24 39.10
C TRP A 8 -7.25 -17.56 37.68
N SER A 9 -8.04 -18.21 36.82
CA SER A 9 -7.54 -18.64 35.49
C SER A 9 -8.39 -18.27 34.27
N ARG A 10 -9.30 -17.30 34.35
CA ARG A 10 -9.99 -16.77 33.15
C ARG A 10 -10.17 -15.25 33.03
N HIS A 11 -9.67 -14.47 34.00
CA HIS A 11 -9.49 -13.01 33.82
C HIS A 11 -8.12 -12.65 33.23
N ALA A 12 -7.24 -13.63 33.01
CA ALA A 12 -5.91 -13.43 32.42
C ALA A 12 -5.90 -13.33 30.88
N ALA A 13 -7.05 -13.44 30.22
CA ALA A 13 -7.16 -13.35 28.76
C ALA A 13 -7.48 -11.94 28.22
N ASN A 14 -7.68 -10.94 29.11
CA ASN A 14 -8.00 -9.56 28.72
C ASN A 14 -6.98 -8.50 29.18
N CYS A 15 -5.83 -8.92 29.74
CA CYS A 15 -4.83 -8.00 30.30
C CYS A 15 -3.55 -7.84 29.47
N PHE A 16 -3.50 -8.32 28.22
CA PHE A 16 -2.42 -7.99 27.29
C PHE A 16 -2.73 -6.80 26.37
N LEU A 17 -3.94 -6.24 26.41
CA LEU A 17 -4.32 -5.03 25.68
C LEU A 17 -4.24 -3.73 26.52
N ALA A 18 -3.66 -3.78 27.72
CA ALA A 18 -3.65 -2.63 28.64
C ALA A 18 -2.25 -2.24 29.16
N LEU A 19 -1.17 -2.65 28.46
CA LEU A 19 0.22 -2.34 28.85
C LEU A 19 0.95 -1.37 27.92
N LEU A 20 0.22 -0.63 27.08
CA LEU A 20 0.72 0.56 26.37
C LEU A 20 -0.04 1.84 26.76
N ALA A 21 -0.74 1.86 27.89
CA ALA A 21 -1.39 3.07 28.42
C ALA A 21 -0.69 3.65 29.67
N ALA A 22 0.41 3.05 30.13
CA ALA A 22 1.07 3.41 31.40
C ALA A 22 2.44 4.09 31.23
N ALA A 23 2.57 4.96 30.22
CA ALA A 23 3.68 5.93 30.12
C ALA A 23 3.24 7.31 29.60
N ALA A 24 1.95 7.64 29.68
CA ALA A 24 1.41 8.92 29.21
C ALA A 24 1.03 9.91 30.35
N LEU A 25 1.30 9.58 31.62
CA LEU A 25 0.86 10.41 32.75
C LEU A 25 1.84 11.51 33.19
N VAL A 26 2.88 11.82 32.41
CA VAL A 26 3.84 12.89 32.79
C VAL A 26 4.04 13.98 31.72
N THR A 27 3.46 13.85 30.52
CA THR A 27 3.34 14.99 29.59
C THR A 27 1.97 14.95 28.92
N GLY A 28 1.23 16.06 28.99
CA GLY A 28 -0.08 16.24 28.34
C GLY A 28 -0.04 16.27 26.80
N CYS A 29 0.80 15.47 26.17
CA CYS A 29 0.85 15.28 24.71
C CYS A 29 0.15 13.98 24.33
N GLY A 30 -1.16 13.92 24.52
CA GLY A 30 -1.97 13.04 23.68
C GLY A 30 -2.01 13.61 22.25
N PRO A 31 -2.23 12.79 21.21
CA PRO A 31 -2.42 13.31 19.86
C PRO A 31 -3.53 14.36 19.84
N SER A 32 -3.23 15.56 19.37
CA SER A 32 -4.18 16.66 19.21
C SER A 32 -4.32 17.02 17.73
N GLY A 33 -5.42 17.64 17.35
CA GLY A 33 -5.62 18.10 15.97
C GLY A 33 -6.00 16.99 14.96
N PRO A 34 -5.57 17.11 13.69
CA PRO A 34 -5.99 16.26 12.57
C PRO A 34 -5.75 14.76 12.78
N PHE A 35 -4.63 14.39 13.41
CA PHE A 35 -4.28 12.98 13.63
C PHE A 35 -5.33 12.25 14.46
N LYS A 36 -5.78 12.88 15.55
CA LYS A 36 -6.79 12.27 16.43
C LYS A 36 -8.09 12.00 15.67
N ALA A 37 -8.55 12.94 14.85
CA ALA A 37 -9.76 12.78 14.06
C ALA A 37 -9.63 11.67 13.01
N ALA A 38 -8.48 11.61 12.31
CA ALA A 38 -8.19 10.53 11.36
C ALA A 38 -8.13 9.16 12.07
N LEU A 39 -7.49 9.08 13.24
CA LEU A 39 -7.37 7.86 14.01
C LEU A 39 -8.73 7.31 14.46
N GLU A 40 -9.65 8.16 14.91
CA GLU A 40 -10.99 7.71 15.30
C GLU A 40 -11.77 7.11 14.12
N LYS A 41 -11.64 7.69 12.91
CA LYS A 41 -12.23 7.11 11.68
C LYS A 41 -11.53 5.81 11.26
N ALA A 42 -10.20 5.77 11.35
CA ALA A 42 -9.42 4.58 10.99
C ALA A 42 -9.78 3.38 11.87
N LYS A 43 -10.02 3.62 13.16
CA LYS A 43 -10.47 2.60 14.14
C LYS A 43 -11.87 2.05 13.83
N THR A 44 -12.76 2.86 13.25
CA THR A 44 -14.09 2.38 12.82
C THR A 44 -14.08 1.73 11.44
N GLY A 45 -12.91 1.59 10.82
CA GLY A 45 -12.71 0.82 9.59
C GLY A 45 -12.73 1.65 8.31
N ASP A 46 -12.71 2.98 8.40
CA ASP A 46 -12.56 3.85 7.22
C ASP A 46 -11.19 3.63 6.57
N LEU A 47 -11.19 3.07 5.36
CA LEU A 47 -9.97 2.67 4.64
C LEU A 47 -9.10 3.86 4.24
N GLN A 48 -9.73 4.99 3.90
CA GLN A 48 -9.04 6.22 3.57
C GLN A 48 -8.35 6.78 4.80
N ALA A 49 -9.02 6.77 5.95
CA ALA A 49 -8.45 7.19 7.21
C ALA A 49 -7.33 6.25 7.69
N GLN A 50 -7.46 4.93 7.47
CA GLN A 50 -6.37 3.98 7.74
C GLN A 50 -5.13 4.30 6.92
N MET A 51 -5.29 4.61 5.62
CA MET A 51 -4.19 5.07 4.78
C MET A 51 -3.60 6.39 5.28
N GLU A 52 -4.44 7.36 5.62
CA GLU A 52 -4.04 8.68 6.11
C GLU A 52 -3.24 8.58 7.41
N VAL A 53 -3.75 7.87 8.41
CA VAL A 53 -3.07 7.62 9.70
C VAL A 53 -1.74 6.94 9.46
N GLY A 54 -1.70 5.94 8.57
CA GLY A 54 -0.47 5.29 8.19
C GLY A 54 0.56 6.28 7.66
N GLN A 55 0.15 7.16 6.75
CA GLN A 55 1.04 8.18 6.19
C GLN A 55 1.48 9.24 7.21
N MET A 56 0.60 9.62 8.14
CA MET A 56 0.95 10.54 9.24
C MET A 56 2.04 9.94 10.15
N TYR A 57 1.95 8.64 10.46
CA TYR A 57 3.01 7.93 11.18
C TYR A 57 4.32 7.83 10.37
N LEU A 58 4.26 7.53 9.07
CA LEU A 58 5.45 7.44 8.22
C LEU A 58 6.22 8.76 8.12
N GLU A 59 5.50 9.88 8.12
CA GLU A 59 6.05 11.22 7.94
C GLU A 59 6.28 11.98 9.25
N GLY A 60 5.70 11.51 10.36
CA GLY A 60 5.70 12.24 11.63
C GLY A 60 4.82 13.50 11.62
N ARG A 61 3.76 13.52 10.82
CA ARG A 61 2.78 14.64 10.78
C ARG A 61 1.83 14.53 11.96
N ASP A 62 1.86 15.49 12.89
CA ASP A 62 1.04 15.54 14.12
C ASP A 62 1.19 14.36 15.09
N VAL A 63 2.10 13.43 14.80
CA VAL A 63 2.43 12.26 15.62
C VAL A 63 3.93 12.00 15.52
N LYS A 64 4.53 11.38 16.54
CA LYS A 64 5.92 10.92 16.45
C LYS A 64 6.04 9.93 15.29
N GLN A 65 7.03 10.15 14.42
CA GLN A 65 7.30 9.25 13.31
C GLN A 65 7.51 7.81 13.80
N ASP A 66 6.78 6.88 13.19
CA ASP A 66 6.89 5.45 13.46
C ASP A 66 6.60 4.66 12.18
N SER A 67 7.66 4.20 11.54
CA SER A 67 7.53 3.46 10.27
C SER A 67 6.82 2.12 10.44
N THR A 68 6.91 1.49 11.60
CA THR A 68 6.28 0.18 11.86
C THR A 68 4.78 0.35 11.99
N GLU A 69 4.36 1.32 12.79
CA GLU A 69 2.94 1.63 12.98
C GLU A 69 2.33 2.16 11.68
N GLY A 70 3.02 3.05 10.97
CA GLY A 70 2.57 3.58 9.68
C GLY A 70 2.34 2.48 8.64
N LEU A 71 3.28 1.55 8.53
CA LEU A 71 3.16 0.40 7.62
C LEU A 71 2.02 -0.54 8.03
N SER A 72 1.79 -0.73 9.34
CA SER A 72 0.70 -1.55 9.85
C SER A 72 -0.67 -1.00 9.44
N TRP A 73 -0.89 0.32 9.55
CA TRP A 73 -2.14 0.96 9.14
C TRP A 73 -2.39 0.87 7.64
N ILE A 74 -1.37 1.13 6.81
CA ILE A 74 -1.47 0.99 5.35
C ILE A 74 -1.77 -0.47 4.97
N LYS A 75 -1.09 -1.43 5.61
CA LYS A 75 -1.31 -2.86 5.37
C LYS A 75 -2.76 -3.28 5.65
N GLN A 76 -3.37 -2.77 6.72
CA GLN A 76 -4.76 -3.08 7.05
C GLN A 76 -5.74 -2.64 5.94
N ALA A 77 -5.57 -1.42 5.42
CA ALA A 77 -6.38 -0.92 4.31
C ALA A 77 -6.12 -1.71 3.01
N ALA A 78 -4.85 -2.03 2.73
CA ALA A 78 -4.45 -2.84 1.57
C ALA A 78 -5.06 -4.25 1.61
N GLN A 79 -5.08 -4.89 2.77
CA GLN A 79 -5.68 -6.22 2.96
C GLN A 79 -7.18 -6.24 2.67
N LYS A 80 -7.87 -5.11 2.86
CA LYS A 80 -9.29 -4.93 2.56
C LYS A 80 -9.57 -4.53 1.11
N GLY A 81 -8.56 -4.51 0.24
CA GLY A 81 -8.75 -4.21 -1.18
C GLY A 81 -8.79 -2.71 -1.50
N PHE A 82 -8.30 -1.84 -0.62
CA PHE A 82 -8.28 -0.40 -0.90
C PHE A 82 -7.12 -0.06 -1.86
N PRO A 83 -7.38 0.27 -3.14
CA PRO A 83 -6.32 0.29 -4.15
C PRO A 83 -5.18 1.30 -3.86
N PRO A 84 -5.46 2.52 -3.36
CA PRO A 84 -4.41 3.45 -2.96
C PRO A 84 -3.50 2.89 -1.84
N ALA A 85 -4.05 2.13 -0.90
CA ALA A 85 -3.26 1.51 0.16
C ALA A 85 -2.48 0.28 -0.33
N GLU A 86 -3.05 -0.52 -1.23
CA GLU A 86 -2.34 -1.62 -1.89
C GLU A 86 -1.12 -1.09 -2.66
N ARG A 87 -1.30 -0.02 -3.42
CA ARG A 87 -0.21 0.67 -4.13
C ARG A 87 0.86 1.16 -3.15
N SER A 88 0.47 1.91 -2.12
CA SER A 88 1.42 2.42 -1.13
C SER A 88 2.17 1.30 -0.41
N TYR A 89 1.47 0.24 0.01
CA TYR A 89 2.10 -0.92 0.65
C TYR A 89 3.11 -1.59 -0.28
N GLY A 90 2.73 -1.79 -1.55
CA GLY A 90 3.61 -2.35 -2.58
C GLY A 90 4.86 -1.52 -2.81
N MET A 91 4.72 -0.19 -2.90
CA MET A 91 5.86 0.72 -3.05
C MET A 91 6.79 0.69 -1.84
N ILE A 92 6.24 0.72 -0.62
CA ILE A 92 7.06 0.68 0.61
C ILE A 92 7.85 -0.64 0.68
N LEU A 93 7.20 -1.78 0.44
CA LEU A 93 7.89 -3.08 0.42
C LEU A 93 8.99 -3.14 -0.64
N ARG A 94 8.80 -2.47 -1.79
CA ARG A 94 9.79 -2.44 -2.87
C ARG A 94 11.08 -1.72 -2.52
N VAL A 95 10.98 -0.64 -1.76
CA VAL A 95 12.11 0.26 -1.48
C VAL A 95 12.71 0.05 -0.09
N ALA A 96 11.96 -0.52 0.85
CA ALA A 96 12.45 -0.79 2.19
C ALA A 96 13.57 -1.86 2.17
N PRO A 97 14.58 -1.77 3.04
CA PRO A 97 15.57 -2.82 3.18
C PRO A 97 14.97 -4.05 3.87
N PRO A 98 15.52 -5.27 3.61
CA PRO A 98 15.19 -6.44 4.41
C PRO A 98 15.46 -6.20 5.91
N PRO A 99 14.66 -6.79 6.82
CA PRO A 99 13.58 -7.73 6.55
C PRO A 99 12.22 -7.06 6.29
N ALA A 100 12.12 -5.73 6.40
CA ALA A 100 10.86 -5.01 6.26
C ALA A 100 10.40 -4.90 4.80
N GLY A 101 11.33 -4.89 3.85
CA GLY A 101 11.06 -4.86 2.42
C GLY A 101 11.28 -6.19 1.71
N ASN A 102 10.57 -6.33 0.59
CA ASN A 102 10.68 -7.42 -0.36
C ASN A 102 10.17 -6.91 -1.72
N ALA A 103 11.06 -6.73 -2.69
CA ALA A 103 10.73 -6.15 -3.99
C ALA A 103 9.75 -7.01 -4.81
N GLU A 104 9.81 -8.33 -4.68
CA GLU A 104 8.86 -9.23 -5.33
C GLU A 104 7.47 -9.08 -4.73
N GLN A 105 7.37 -9.15 -3.40
CA GLN A 105 6.10 -8.95 -2.71
C GLN A 105 5.53 -7.56 -2.99
N GLY A 106 6.38 -6.53 -3.05
CA GLY A 106 5.98 -5.17 -3.38
C GLY A 106 5.34 -5.07 -4.77
N ARG A 107 5.93 -5.73 -5.78
CA ARG A 107 5.35 -5.83 -7.12
C ARG A 107 4.00 -6.56 -7.10
N GLN A 108 3.87 -7.66 -6.37
CA GLN A 108 2.60 -8.40 -6.27
C GLN A 108 1.46 -7.54 -5.72
N TRP A 109 1.76 -6.65 -4.75
CA TRP A 109 0.78 -5.67 -4.25
C TRP A 109 0.44 -4.58 -5.26
N LEU A 110 1.42 -4.10 -6.03
CA LEU A 110 1.18 -3.16 -7.14
C LEU A 110 0.30 -3.78 -8.23
N GLU A 111 0.54 -5.04 -8.59
CA GLU A 111 -0.30 -5.78 -9.54
C GLU A 111 -1.73 -5.94 -9.02
N LYS A 112 -1.89 -6.15 -7.71
CA LYS A 112 -3.21 -6.21 -7.07
C LYS A 112 -3.93 -4.87 -7.15
N ALA A 113 -3.26 -3.77 -6.78
CA ALA A 113 -3.80 -2.41 -6.90
C ALA A 113 -4.20 -2.09 -8.35
N ALA A 114 -3.36 -2.49 -9.30
CA ALA A 114 -3.61 -2.30 -10.73
C ALA A 114 -4.82 -3.09 -11.23
N ARG A 115 -5.04 -4.32 -10.73
CA ARG A 115 -6.25 -5.11 -11.00
C ARG A 115 -7.49 -4.49 -10.37
N HIS A 116 -7.39 -3.82 -9.22
CA HIS A 116 -8.50 -3.03 -8.67
C HIS A 116 -8.62 -1.62 -9.27
N GLY A 117 -7.95 -1.33 -10.40
CA GLY A 117 -8.15 -0.11 -11.16
C GLY A 117 -7.32 1.09 -10.72
N ASP A 118 -6.33 0.92 -9.84
CA ASP A 118 -5.39 2.00 -9.51
C ASP A 118 -4.48 2.30 -10.71
N THR A 119 -4.80 3.38 -11.43
CA THR A 119 -4.05 3.81 -12.62
C THR A 119 -2.64 4.29 -12.29
N LEU A 120 -2.37 4.73 -11.05
CA LEU A 120 -1.03 5.07 -10.61
C LEU A 120 -0.21 3.78 -10.44
N ALA A 121 -0.76 2.73 -9.86
CA ALA A 121 -0.09 1.43 -9.75
C ALA A 121 0.21 0.82 -11.12
N GLN A 122 -0.68 1.00 -12.09
CA GLN A 122 -0.44 0.61 -13.49
C GLN A 122 0.77 1.38 -14.06
N ILE A 123 0.88 2.69 -13.84
CA ILE A 123 2.06 3.47 -14.27
C ILE A 123 3.34 3.01 -13.53
N GLU A 124 3.27 2.73 -12.23
CA GLU A 124 4.42 2.23 -11.46
C GLU A 124 4.92 0.89 -12.02
N LEU A 125 4.01 -0.02 -12.37
CA LEU A 125 4.35 -1.28 -13.02
C LEU A 125 4.99 -1.05 -14.40
N ALA A 126 4.49 -0.10 -15.19
CA ALA A 126 5.13 0.27 -16.45
C ALA A 126 6.59 0.73 -16.24
N GLY A 127 6.84 1.55 -15.22
CA GLY A 127 8.20 1.96 -14.86
C GLY A 127 9.08 0.81 -14.39
N ILE A 128 8.52 -0.10 -13.58
CA ILE A 128 9.24 -1.30 -13.09
C ILE A 128 9.69 -2.18 -14.25
N HIS A 129 8.83 -2.40 -15.26
CA HIS A 129 9.16 -3.24 -16.41
C HIS A 129 10.05 -2.53 -17.45
N GLY A 130 9.90 -1.21 -17.62
CA GLY A 130 10.49 -0.52 -18.78
C GLY A 130 11.61 0.48 -18.47
N LEU A 131 11.74 0.97 -17.24
CA LEU A 131 12.58 2.14 -16.94
C LEU A 131 13.57 1.95 -15.79
N PHE A 132 13.17 1.26 -14.71
CA PHE A 132 13.93 1.33 -13.47
C PHE A 132 14.96 0.22 -13.29
N SER A 133 14.72 -1.00 -13.80
CA SER A 133 15.66 -2.10 -13.58
C SER A 133 15.57 -3.15 -14.70
N PRO A 134 16.73 -3.59 -15.25
CA PRO A 134 16.75 -4.72 -16.17
C PRO A 134 16.43 -6.05 -15.45
N PRO A 135 15.99 -7.09 -16.20
CA PRO A 135 15.74 -7.07 -17.63
C PRO A 135 14.50 -6.24 -18.00
N PHE A 136 14.62 -5.39 -19.02
CA PHE A 136 13.50 -4.57 -19.48
C PHE A 136 12.52 -5.42 -20.30
N ASP A 137 11.23 -5.28 -20.00
CA ASP A 137 10.13 -5.82 -20.80
C ASP A 137 9.28 -4.64 -21.29
N PHE A 138 9.65 -4.09 -22.44
CA PHE A 138 8.95 -2.95 -23.02
C PHE A 138 7.52 -3.30 -23.46
N VAL A 139 7.24 -4.57 -23.79
CA VAL A 139 5.88 -5.01 -24.14
C VAL A 139 5.00 -4.99 -22.90
N GLU A 140 5.48 -5.52 -21.78
CA GLU A 140 4.74 -5.49 -20.51
C GLU A 140 4.62 -4.06 -19.96
N ALA A 141 5.67 -3.25 -20.09
CA ALA A 141 5.62 -1.84 -19.72
C ALA A 141 4.57 -1.06 -20.52
N MET A 142 4.55 -1.24 -21.85
CA MET A 142 3.58 -0.57 -22.73
C MET A 142 2.17 -1.08 -22.48
N LYS A 143 1.98 -2.38 -22.21
CA LYS A 143 0.68 -2.91 -21.79
C LYS A 143 0.15 -2.14 -20.59
N TRP A 144 0.95 -1.98 -19.54
CA TRP A 144 0.52 -1.24 -18.35
C TRP A 144 0.21 0.24 -18.62
N VAL A 145 0.96 0.90 -19.51
CA VAL A 145 0.64 2.25 -19.98
C VAL A 145 -0.74 2.30 -20.66
N LEU A 146 -1.03 1.37 -21.57
CA LEU A 146 -2.31 1.33 -22.29
C LEU A 146 -3.48 1.02 -21.35
N VAL A 147 -3.28 0.14 -20.37
CA VAL A 147 -4.28 -0.14 -19.32
C VAL A 147 -4.55 1.12 -18.49
N ALA A 148 -3.52 1.87 -18.11
CA ALA A 148 -3.67 3.14 -17.40
C ALA A 148 -4.44 4.19 -18.20
N GLU A 149 -4.18 4.31 -19.50
CA GLU A 149 -4.93 5.21 -20.39
C GLU A 149 -6.41 4.80 -20.49
N LYS A 150 -6.71 3.50 -20.61
CA LYS A 150 -8.08 2.97 -20.60
C LYS A 150 -8.80 3.24 -19.28
N GLY A 151 -8.07 3.26 -18.17
CA GLY A 151 -8.54 3.66 -16.85
C GLY A 151 -8.67 5.18 -16.64
N GLY A 152 -8.35 6.00 -17.65
CA GLY A 152 -8.48 7.46 -17.59
C GLY A 152 -7.23 8.22 -17.14
N SER A 153 -6.08 7.55 -17.03
CA SER A 153 -4.82 8.23 -16.70
C SER A 153 -4.37 9.18 -17.79
N THR A 154 -4.05 10.42 -17.42
CA THR A 154 -3.51 11.44 -18.32
C THR A 154 -1.98 11.57 -18.23
N ASN A 155 -1.35 10.89 -17.26
CA ASN A 155 0.08 11.05 -16.94
C ASN A 155 0.96 10.00 -17.65
N THR A 156 0.58 9.59 -18.85
CA THR A 156 1.25 8.55 -19.65
C THR A 156 2.06 9.04 -20.86
N PRO A 157 1.85 10.24 -21.48
CA PRO A 157 2.48 10.56 -22.76
C PRO A 157 4.01 10.46 -22.76
N SER A 158 4.67 10.90 -21.69
CA SER A 158 6.14 10.86 -21.58
C SER A 158 6.67 9.42 -21.55
N ILE A 159 6.12 8.56 -20.67
CA ILE A 159 6.54 7.15 -20.59
C ILE A 159 6.19 6.39 -21.86
N LYS A 160 5.01 6.63 -22.44
CA LYS A 160 4.58 6.01 -23.69
C LYS A 160 5.55 6.31 -24.83
N LYS A 161 5.91 7.59 -25.02
CA LYS A 161 6.87 8.01 -26.05
C LYS A 161 8.24 7.38 -25.86
N MET A 162 8.73 7.28 -24.62
CA MET A 162 10.01 6.64 -24.31
C MET A 162 9.99 5.15 -24.67
N LEU A 163 8.89 4.45 -24.36
CA LEU A 163 8.72 3.03 -24.68
C LEU A 163 8.58 2.81 -26.20
N GLU A 164 7.75 3.61 -26.90
CA GLU A 164 7.57 3.51 -28.36
C GLU A 164 8.89 3.65 -29.13
N ALA A 165 9.81 4.48 -28.64
CA ALA A 165 11.14 4.64 -29.22
C ALA A 165 12.03 3.38 -29.14
N GLN A 166 11.71 2.43 -28.23
CA GLN A 166 12.45 1.18 -28.04
C GLN A 166 11.74 -0.03 -28.68
N MET A 167 10.54 0.15 -29.24
CA MET A 167 9.66 -0.94 -29.64
C MET A 167 9.45 -1.00 -31.15
N SER A 168 9.35 -2.21 -31.69
CA SER A 168 8.85 -2.40 -33.05
C SER A 168 7.33 -2.24 -33.11
N ALA A 169 6.77 -2.04 -34.32
CA ALA A 169 5.33 -2.04 -34.52
C ALA A 169 4.67 -3.37 -34.06
N SER A 170 5.39 -4.49 -34.21
CA SER A 170 4.94 -5.81 -33.72
C SER A 170 4.84 -5.84 -32.19
N ASP A 171 5.81 -5.25 -31.49
CA ASP A 171 5.82 -5.20 -30.03
C ASP A 171 4.70 -4.32 -29.48
N VAL A 172 4.43 -3.18 -30.14
CA VAL A 172 3.28 -2.31 -29.80
C VAL A 172 1.96 -3.05 -30.00
N ALA A 173 1.82 -3.83 -31.08
CA ALA A 173 0.63 -4.64 -31.33
C ALA A 173 0.42 -5.72 -30.24
N LYS A 174 1.51 -6.40 -29.82
CA LYS A 174 1.44 -7.37 -28.71
C LYS A 174 1.04 -6.72 -27.40
N ALA A 175 1.63 -5.56 -27.07
CA ALA A 175 1.31 -4.82 -25.86
C ALA A 175 -0.17 -4.40 -25.84
N ARG A 176 -0.71 -3.95 -26.98
CA ARG A 176 -2.13 -3.63 -27.13
C ARG A 176 -3.03 -4.84 -26.91
N ALA A 177 -2.73 -5.98 -27.53
CA ALA A 177 -3.50 -7.20 -27.32
C ALA A 177 -3.54 -7.60 -25.82
N ARG A 178 -2.40 -7.58 -25.13
CA ARG A 178 -2.33 -7.84 -23.69
C ARG A 178 -3.12 -6.83 -22.85
N ALA A 179 -3.16 -5.56 -23.26
CA ALA A 179 -3.91 -4.52 -22.56
C ALA A 179 -5.43 -4.68 -22.77
N ASP A 180 -5.85 -5.12 -23.95
CA ASP A 180 -7.26 -5.40 -24.26
C ASP A 180 -7.79 -6.60 -23.48
N GLU A 181 -6.94 -7.62 -23.25
CA GLU A 181 -7.25 -8.80 -22.43
C GLU A 181 -7.24 -8.52 -20.91
N PHE A 182 -6.61 -7.42 -20.47
CA PHE A 182 -6.52 -7.10 -19.04
C PHE A 182 -7.88 -6.67 -18.49
N VAL A 183 -8.32 -7.36 -17.43
CA VAL A 183 -9.60 -7.10 -16.75
C VAL A 183 -9.32 -6.45 -15.40
N VAL A 184 -9.98 -5.31 -15.16
CA VAL A 184 -10.05 -4.66 -13.84
C VAL A 184 -11.15 -5.35 -13.04
N GLU A 185 -10.80 -5.83 -11.85
CA GLU A 185 -11.68 -6.43 -10.86
C GLU A 185 -12.56 -5.32 -10.23
N LYS A 186 -13.86 -5.64 -10.02
CA LYS A 186 -14.85 -4.72 -9.45
C LYS A 186 -15.16 -5.08 -8.00
#